data_AF-A0A7Y0LET2-F1
#
_entry.id   AF-A0A7Y0LET2-F1
#
_cell.length_a   1.000
_cell.length_b   1.000
_cell.length_c   1.000
_cell.angle_alpha   90.00
_cell.angle_beta   90.00
_cell.angle_gamma   90.00
#
_symmetry.space_group_name_H-M   'P 1'
#
loop_
_entity.id
_entity.type
_entity.pdbx_description
1 polymer ?
#
loop_
_entity_poly.entity_id
_entity_poly.type
_entity_poly.pdbx_seq_one_letter_code
_entity_poly.pdbx_strand_id
1 'polypeptide(L)'
;MLFLFRGIALIQVLLIVALLSIFALYVKKLAIEQVNVAKLSQDKAQALVESHSVMSEVLFALLVNDTSKFSNNVDSDDKTIVNKIRFSGVPFKVANTSVKVQDQSGLFNIHFFYKKHFINLFLENGINESRAEELWATIVDWQDENEISSIAGVEKSFNEFPVRNGKISDITELESIIDLTEVEKELLYQNFSIFSIGDLNLMAASKDVLGAIIGGELANQIVELRSSNNLTVKNFREMTGITFETDYRFTPSSRLGFELVTHINDVKYERELVLSLSPYAKKQSLPINILLDRK
;
A
#
# COMPACT_ATOMS: atom_id res chain seq x y z
N MET A 1 -37.87 -53.19 -52.86
CA MET A 1 -37.98 -52.65 -51.49
C MET A 1 -36.59 -52.49 -50.84
N LEU A 2 -35.61 -51.88 -51.53
CA LEU A 2 -34.21 -51.79 -51.10
C LEU A 2 -33.58 -50.39 -51.31
N PHE A 3 -34.35 -49.41 -51.82
CA PHE A 3 -33.85 -48.06 -52.13
C PHE A 3 -34.27 -46.97 -51.14
N LEU A 4 -35.34 -47.15 -50.34
CA LEU A 4 -35.77 -46.17 -49.32
C LEU A 4 -34.85 -46.12 -48.08
N PHE A 5 -34.16 -47.22 -47.76
CA PHE A 5 -33.23 -47.29 -46.63
C PHE A 5 -31.86 -46.64 -46.91
N ARG A 6 -31.47 -46.44 -48.18
CA ARG A 6 -30.17 -45.83 -48.55
C ARG A 6 -30.12 -44.32 -48.29
N GLY A 7 -31.24 -43.60 -48.42
CA GLY A 7 -31.30 -42.16 -48.16
C GLY A 7 -31.26 -41.80 -46.67
N ILE A 8 -31.96 -42.58 -45.84
CA ILE A 8 -32.00 -42.39 -44.38
C ILE A 8 -30.64 -42.76 -43.75
N ALA A 9 -30.00 -43.83 -44.23
CA ALA A 9 -28.67 -44.22 -43.77
C ALA A 9 -27.61 -43.12 -44.04
N LEU A 10 -27.68 -42.44 -45.18
CA LEU A 10 -26.78 -41.33 -45.50
C LEU A 10 -26.95 -40.15 -44.53
N ILE A 11 -28.20 -39.76 -44.25
CA ILE A 11 -28.49 -38.68 -43.30
C ILE A 11 -28.03 -39.07 -41.89
N GLN A 12 -28.25 -40.32 -41.49
CA GLN A 12 -27.84 -40.81 -40.18
C GLN A 12 -26.31 -40.84 -40.03
N VAL A 13 -25.58 -41.28 -41.05
CA VAL A 13 -24.10 -41.24 -41.06
C VAL A 13 -23.60 -39.79 -41.00
N LEU A 14 -24.22 -38.87 -41.75
CA LEU A 14 -23.86 -37.46 -41.71
C LEU A 14 -24.08 -36.85 -40.32
N LEU A 15 -25.18 -37.22 -39.65
CA LEU A 15 -25.51 -36.76 -38.30
C LEU A 15 -24.49 -37.31 -37.28
N ILE A 16 -24.12 -38.59 -37.38
CA ILE A 16 -23.08 -39.19 -36.53
C ILE A 16 -21.73 -38.49 -36.76
N VAL A 17 -21.34 -38.22 -38.01
CA VAL A 17 -20.09 -37.51 -38.32
C VAL A 17 -20.12 -36.08 -37.77
N ALA A 18 -21.24 -35.38 -37.88
CA ALA A 18 -21.41 -34.04 -37.32
C ALA A 18 -21.28 -34.05 -35.79
N LEU A 19 -21.91 -35.01 -35.10
CA LEU A 19 -21.80 -35.19 -33.65
C LEU A 19 -20.37 -35.52 -33.22
N LEU A 20 -19.69 -36.42 -33.94
CA LEU A 20 -18.29 -36.75 -33.67
C LEU A 20 -17.38 -35.54 -33.87
N SER A 21 -17.66 -34.71 -34.88
CA SER A 21 -16.90 -33.49 -35.14
C SER A 21 -17.09 -32.46 -34.02
N ILE A 22 -18.33 -32.25 -33.55
CA ILE A 22 -18.62 -31.38 -32.40
C ILE A 22 -17.94 -31.91 -31.14
N PHE A 23 -18.00 -33.21 -30.91
CA PHE A 23 -17.34 -33.84 -29.76
C PHE A 23 -15.82 -33.67 -29.82
N ALA A 24 -15.21 -33.88 -30.99
CA ALA A 24 -13.78 -33.65 -31.19
C ALA A 24 -13.37 -32.18 -30.93
N LEU A 25 -14.18 -31.22 -31.40
CA LEU A 25 -13.97 -29.80 -31.12
C LEU A 25 -14.09 -29.48 -29.62
N TYR A 26 -15.04 -30.10 -28.93
CA TYR A 26 -15.22 -29.94 -27.48
C TYR A 26 -14.02 -30.50 -26.70
N VAL A 27 -13.55 -31.70 -27.03
CA VAL A 27 -12.34 -32.28 -26.41
C VAL A 27 -11.11 -31.41 -26.66
N LYS A 28 -10.95 -30.89 -27.89
CA LYS A 28 -9.87 -29.94 -28.21
C LYS A 28 -9.94 -28.68 -27.34
N LYS A 29 -11.15 -28.10 -27.20
CA LYS A 29 -11.36 -26.92 -26.36
C LYS A 29 -10.96 -27.20 -24.91
N LEU A 30 -11.43 -28.31 -24.34
CA LEU A 30 -11.07 -28.71 -22.98
C LEU A 30 -9.56 -28.89 -22.80
N ALA A 31 -8.88 -29.52 -23.76
CA ALA A 31 -7.42 -29.69 -23.69
C ALA A 31 -6.68 -28.34 -23.67
N ILE A 32 -7.10 -27.39 -24.52
CA ILE A 32 -6.51 -26.04 -24.53
C ILE A 32 -6.78 -25.31 -23.21
N GLU A 33 -7.99 -25.40 -22.68
CA GLU A 33 -8.35 -24.79 -21.39
C GLU A 33 -7.51 -25.37 -20.25
N GLN A 34 -7.32 -26.68 -20.18
CA GLN A 34 -6.49 -27.31 -19.15
C GLN A 34 -5.02 -26.91 -19.24
N VAL A 35 -4.48 -26.79 -20.46
CA VAL A 35 -3.11 -26.27 -20.67
C VAL A 35 -3.00 -24.82 -20.20
N ASN A 36 -3.99 -23.97 -20.49
CA ASN A 36 -4.00 -22.58 -20.04
C ASN A 36 -4.08 -22.48 -18.51
N VAL A 37 -4.93 -23.28 -17.87
CA VAL A 37 -5.03 -23.33 -16.39
C VAL A 37 -3.70 -23.80 -15.78
N ALA A 38 -3.07 -24.83 -16.35
CA ALA A 38 -1.76 -25.29 -15.89
C ALA A 38 -0.69 -24.21 -16.02
N LYS A 39 -0.67 -23.48 -17.15
CA LYS A 39 0.25 -22.35 -17.38
C LYS A 39 0.02 -21.21 -16.37
N LEU A 40 -1.23 -20.79 -16.15
CA LEU A 40 -1.55 -19.75 -15.17
C LEU A 40 -1.17 -20.17 -13.74
N SER A 41 -1.33 -21.45 -13.40
CA SER A 41 -0.90 -21.99 -12.11
C SER A 41 0.63 -21.94 -11.95
N GLN A 42 1.37 -22.30 -13.01
CA GLN A 42 2.83 -22.20 -13.03
C GLN A 42 3.30 -20.75 -12.92
N ASP A 43 2.71 -19.83 -13.70
CA ASP A 43 3.05 -18.40 -13.69
C ASP A 43 2.74 -17.78 -12.30
N LYS A 44 1.64 -18.16 -11.66
CA LYS A 44 1.31 -17.76 -10.28
C LYS A 44 2.33 -18.27 -9.27
N ALA A 45 2.71 -19.55 -9.35
CA ALA A 45 3.73 -20.12 -8.46
C ALA A 45 5.07 -19.39 -8.63
N GLN A 46 5.45 -19.07 -9.87
CA GLN A 46 6.65 -18.30 -10.15
C GLN A 46 6.58 -16.88 -9.58
N ALA A 47 5.47 -16.16 -9.77
CA ALA A 47 5.27 -14.82 -9.22
C ALA A 47 5.37 -14.80 -7.69
N LEU A 48 4.83 -15.83 -7.01
CA LEU A 48 4.93 -15.99 -5.56
C LEU A 48 6.37 -16.19 -5.10
N VAL A 49 7.12 -17.07 -5.77
CA VAL A 49 8.52 -17.35 -5.44
C VAL A 49 9.40 -16.11 -5.68
N GLU A 50 9.18 -15.39 -6.78
CA GLU A 50 9.92 -14.17 -7.08
C GLU A 50 9.61 -13.05 -6.08
N SER A 51 8.33 -12.82 -5.76
CA SER A 51 7.93 -11.86 -4.73
C SER A 51 8.57 -12.17 -3.37
N HIS A 52 8.57 -13.44 -2.96
CA HIS A 52 9.19 -13.86 -1.71
C HIS A 52 10.72 -13.67 -1.71
N SER A 53 11.37 -13.96 -2.84
CA SER A 53 12.82 -13.82 -3.01
C SER A 53 13.24 -12.35 -2.94
N VAL A 54 12.55 -11.48 -3.68
CA VAL A 54 12.77 -10.02 -3.66
C VAL A 54 12.53 -9.46 -2.25
N MET A 55 11.46 -9.87 -1.57
CA MET A 55 11.21 -9.43 -0.20
C MET A 55 12.33 -9.85 0.76
N SER A 56 12.84 -11.08 0.61
CA SER A 56 13.93 -11.59 1.43
C SER A 56 15.22 -10.78 1.21
N GLU A 57 15.51 -10.41 -0.03
CA GLU A 57 16.68 -9.59 -0.39
C GLU A 57 16.57 -8.18 0.18
N VAL A 58 15.40 -7.55 0.06
CA VAL A 58 15.12 -6.22 0.64
C VAL A 58 15.22 -6.24 2.16
N LEU A 59 14.65 -7.27 2.82
CA LEU A 59 14.75 -7.43 4.27
C LEU A 59 16.18 -7.63 4.73
N PHE A 60 16.94 -8.46 4.03
CA PHE A 60 18.35 -8.67 4.31
C PHE A 60 19.13 -7.34 4.21
N ALA A 61 18.89 -6.57 3.15
CA ALA A 61 19.50 -5.26 2.97
C ALA A 61 19.16 -4.29 4.13
N LEU A 62 17.91 -4.30 4.62
CA LEU A 62 17.45 -3.46 5.74
C LEU A 62 17.98 -3.90 7.11
N LEU A 63 18.25 -5.19 7.32
CA LEU A 63 18.75 -5.71 8.59
C LEU A 63 20.26 -5.62 8.72
N VAL A 64 20.99 -5.70 7.60
CA VAL A 64 22.46 -5.71 7.59
C VAL A 64 23.03 -4.29 7.49
N ASN A 65 22.39 -3.42 6.71
CA ASN A 65 22.88 -2.05 6.52
C ASN A 65 22.27 -1.09 7.54
N ASP A 66 23.07 -0.13 7.98
CA ASP A 66 22.61 0.95 8.83
C ASP A 66 21.60 1.81 8.07
N THR A 67 20.41 1.98 8.62
CA THR A 67 19.33 2.71 7.96
C THR A 67 19.63 4.20 7.76
N SER A 68 20.57 4.75 8.53
CA SER A 68 21.07 6.12 8.36
C SER A 68 21.96 6.30 7.12
N LYS A 69 22.47 5.19 6.56
CA LYS A 69 23.35 5.18 5.37
C LYS A 69 22.58 4.95 4.06
N PHE A 70 21.26 4.78 4.10
CA PHE A 70 20.43 4.89 2.90
C PHE A 70 20.51 6.34 2.41
N SER A 71 21.54 6.60 1.61
CA SER A 71 22.07 7.93 1.37
C SER A 71 21.59 8.49 0.05
N ASN A 72 21.13 9.72 0.17
CA ASN A 72 21.02 10.76 -0.85
C ASN A 72 22.42 11.21 -1.34
N ASN A 73 23.32 10.30 -1.73
CA ASN A 73 24.59 10.58 -2.43
C ASN A 73 25.38 9.28 -2.56
N VAL A 74 24.93 8.40 -3.46
CA VAL A 74 25.77 7.30 -3.95
C VAL A 74 25.90 7.47 -5.44
N ASP A 75 27.16 7.54 -5.88
CA ASP A 75 27.55 7.58 -7.28
C ASP A 75 26.78 6.53 -8.10
N SER A 76 26.30 6.98 -9.25
CA SER A 76 25.40 6.36 -10.22
C SER A 76 25.74 4.93 -10.70
N ASP A 77 26.86 4.34 -10.27
CA ASP A 77 27.34 3.05 -10.74
C ASP A 77 27.09 1.88 -9.78
N ASP A 78 26.75 2.13 -8.51
CA ASP A 78 26.54 1.03 -7.56
C ASP A 78 25.07 0.60 -7.49
N LYS A 79 24.70 -0.37 -8.36
CA LYS A 79 23.34 -0.93 -8.56
C LYS A 79 22.82 -1.80 -7.41
N THR A 80 23.37 -1.67 -6.21
CA THR A 80 22.90 -2.47 -5.06
C THR A 80 21.48 -2.08 -4.67
N ILE A 81 20.70 -3.05 -4.16
CA ILE A 81 19.32 -2.80 -3.71
C ILE A 81 19.26 -1.70 -2.65
N VAL A 82 20.31 -1.61 -1.82
CA VAL A 82 20.45 -0.62 -0.75
C VAL A 82 20.23 0.79 -1.28
N ASN A 83 20.86 1.15 -2.40
CA ASN A 83 20.77 2.51 -2.96
C ASN A 83 19.43 2.83 -3.62
N LYS A 84 18.58 1.83 -3.86
CA LYS A 84 17.26 2.01 -4.47
C LYS A 84 16.15 2.21 -3.44
N ILE A 85 16.36 1.77 -2.19
CA ILE A 85 15.35 1.85 -1.14
C ILE A 85 15.15 3.32 -0.76
N ARG A 86 13.90 3.77 -0.91
CA ARG A 86 13.44 5.08 -0.45
C ARG A 86 12.30 4.85 0.53
N PHE A 87 12.38 5.41 1.72
CA PHE A 87 11.38 5.23 2.77
C PHE A 87 10.11 6.09 2.60
N SER A 88 10.05 6.88 1.52
CA SER A 88 8.95 7.80 1.23
C SER A 88 7.86 7.22 0.34
N GLY A 89 7.79 5.89 0.21
CA GLY A 89 6.74 5.24 -0.58
C GLY A 89 6.90 5.39 -2.09
N VAL A 90 8.11 5.71 -2.57
CA VAL A 90 8.39 5.76 -4.03
C VAL A 90 8.76 4.36 -4.51
N PRO A 91 8.06 3.81 -5.52
CA PRO A 91 8.34 2.47 -6.01
C PRO A 91 9.68 2.39 -6.76
N PHE A 92 10.38 1.29 -6.61
CA PHE A 92 11.58 0.94 -7.37
C PHE A 92 11.50 -0.50 -7.88
N LYS A 93 12.18 -0.80 -8.99
CA LYS A 93 12.15 -2.14 -9.61
C LYS A 93 13.32 -3.02 -9.19
N VAL A 94 13.02 -4.26 -8.85
CA VAL A 94 13.95 -5.37 -8.64
C VAL A 94 13.45 -6.55 -9.48
N ALA A 95 14.18 -6.90 -10.54
CA ALA A 95 13.73 -7.91 -11.52
C ALA A 95 12.32 -7.60 -12.05
N ASN A 96 11.37 -8.55 -11.96
CA ASN A 96 9.97 -8.37 -12.40
C ASN A 96 9.04 -7.87 -11.28
N THR A 97 9.61 -7.45 -10.14
CA THR A 97 8.87 -6.96 -8.99
C THR A 97 9.09 -5.46 -8.80
N SER A 98 7.99 -4.71 -8.74
CA SER A 98 7.97 -3.34 -8.22
C SER A 98 7.84 -3.41 -6.71
N VAL A 99 8.75 -2.76 -5.98
CA VAL A 99 8.77 -2.71 -4.53
C VAL A 99 8.61 -1.26 -4.10
N LYS A 100 7.70 -1.01 -3.17
CA LYS A 100 7.54 0.27 -2.49
C LYS A 100 7.76 0.06 -1.00
N VAL A 101 8.54 0.94 -0.40
CA VAL A 101 8.85 0.94 1.04
C VAL A 101 8.39 2.26 1.63
N GLN A 102 7.54 2.22 2.65
CA GLN A 102 7.02 3.39 3.34
C GLN A 102 7.33 3.28 4.82
N ASP A 103 8.06 4.25 5.37
CA ASP A 103 8.16 4.39 6.81
C ASP A 103 6.78 4.75 7.37
N GLN A 104 6.27 3.95 8.30
CA GLN A 104 4.96 4.19 8.92
C GLN A 104 4.98 5.46 9.79
N SER A 105 6.14 5.86 10.32
CA SER A 105 6.30 7.17 10.96
C SER A 105 6.30 8.32 9.94
N GLY A 106 6.43 8.07 8.62
CA GLY A 106 6.25 9.12 7.61
C GLY A 106 4.78 9.48 7.34
N LEU A 107 3.85 8.75 7.95
CA LEU A 107 2.40 8.95 7.83
C LEU A 107 1.84 9.45 9.16
N PHE A 108 0.73 10.19 9.10
CA PHE A 108 0.02 10.59 10.31
C PHE A 108 -0.54 9.36 11.03
N ASN A 109 -0.47 9.37 12.36
CA ASN A 109 -1.09 8.31 13.14
C ASN A 109 -2.60 8.58 13.22
N ILE A 110 -3.44 7.66 12.73
CA ILE A 110 -4.90 7.84 12.74
C ILE A 110 -5.51 7.82 14.16
N HIS A 111 -4.78 7.32 15.15
CA HIS A 111 -5.21 7.34 16.55
C HIS A 111 -4.78 8.63 17.28
N PHE A 112 -3.70 9.27 16.82
CA PHE A 112 -3.10 10.43 17.48
C PHE A 112 -2.59 11.43 16.44
N PHE A 113 -3.42 12.41 16.09
CA PHE A 113 -3.08 13.40 15.07
C PHE A 113 -3.62 14.78 15.45
N TYR A 114 -2.91 15.82 15.02
CA TYR A 114 -3.27 17.19 15.30
C TYR A 114 -4.37 17.67 14.35
N LYS A 115 -5.46 18.23 14.90
CA LYS A 115 -6.59 18.82 14.13
C LYS A 115 -6.10 19.75 13.03
N LYS A 116 -5.15 20.64 13.34
CA LYS A 116 -4.58 21.59 12.38
C LYS A 116 -3.96 20.91 11.16
N HIS A 117 -3.15 19.87 11.36
CA HIS A 117 -2.51 19.16 10.25
C HIS A 117 -3.53 18.37 9.42
N PHE A 118 -4.52 17.76 10.09
CA PHE A 118 -5.61 17.10 9.39
C PHE A 118 -6.35 18.08 8.47
N ILE A 119 -6.82 19.21 9.01
CA ILE A 119 -7.57 20.19 8.21
C ILE A 119 -6.72 20.71 7.06
N ASN A 120 -5.46 21.08 7.31
CA ASN A 120 -4.56 21.54 6.27
C ASN A 120 -4.36 20.51 5.16
N LEU A 121 -4.23 19.21 5.48
CA LEU A 121 -4.10 18.15 4.48
C LEU A 121 -5.25 18.17 3.47
N PHE A 122 -6.49 18.32 3.97
CA PHE A 122 -7.68 18.32 3.13
C PHE A 122 -7.85 19.66 2.38
N LEU A 123 -7.57 20.79 3.02
CA LEU A 123 -7.61 22.12 2.40
C LEU A 123 -6.64 22.24 1.22
N GLU A 124 -5.39 21.81 1.39
CA GLU A 124 -4.36 21.83 0.34
C GLU A 124 -4.73 20.95 -0.87
N ASN A 125 -5.63 19.99 -0.66
CA ASN A 125 -6.15 19.09 -1.70
C ASN A 125 -7.56 19.49 -2.19
N GLY A 126 -7.99 20.73 -1.93
CA GLY A 126 -9.21 21.31 -2.49
C GLY A 126 -10.51 20.90 -1.79
N ILE A 127 -10.43 20.25 -0.64
CA ILE A 127 -11.60 19.90 0.18
C ILE A 127 -11.90 21.07 1.11
N ASN A 128 -13.17 21.42 1.27
CA ASN A 128 -13.56 22.58 2.06
C ASN A 128 -13.33 22.37 3.57
N GLU A 129 -13.12 23.46 4.30
CA GLU A 129 -12.81 23.42 5.74
C GLU A 129 -13.90 22.72 6.55
N SER A 130 -15.18 23.03 6.29
CA SER A 130 -16.31 22.44 7.01
C SER A 130 -16.34 20.91 6.89
N ARG A 131 -16.02 20.39 5.72
CA ARG A 131 -15.95 18.95 5.45
C ARG A 131 -14.72 18.34 6.13
N ALA A 132 -13.57 18.99 6.07
CA ALA A 132 -12.38 18.53 6.79
C ALA A 132 -12.61 18.50 8.31
N GLU A 133 -13.36 19.47 8.86
CA GLU A 133 -13.75 19.49 10.27
C GLU A 133 -14.72 18.36 10.62
N GLU A 134 -15.72 18.09 9.79
CA GLU A 134 -16.65 16.97 9.95
C GLU A 134 -15.92 15.62 9.94
N LEU A 135 -15.01 15.42 8.98
CA LEU A 135 -14.19 14.21 8.89
C LEU A 135 -13.31 14.03 10.14
N TRP A 136 -12.64 15.09 10.58
CA TRP A 136 -11.82 15.08 11.79
C TRP A 136 -12.65 14.70 13.02
N ALA A 137 -13.77 15.39 13.21
CA ALA A 137 -14.67 15.20 14.33
C ALA A 137 -15.20 13.76 14.37
N THR A 138 -15.65 13.24 13.23
CA THR A 138 -16.20 11.88 13.15
C THR A 138 -15.14 10.80 13.45
N ILE A 139 -13.89 10.99 13.01
CA ILE A 139 -12.80 10.05 13.31
C ILE A 139 -12.42 10.08 14.80
N VAL A 140 -12.50 11.25 15.44
CA VAL A 140 -12.20 11.41 16.86
C VAL A 140 -13.32 10.81 17.71
N ASP A 141 -14.57 11.17 17.44
CA ASP A 141 -15.76 10.69 18.15
C ASP A 141 -15.95 9.17 17.98
N TRP A 142 -15.49 8.57 16.87
CA TRP A 142 -15.48 7.10 16.72
C TRP A 142 -14.57 6.38 17.73
N GLN A 143 -13.49 7.06 18.16
CA GLN A 143 -12.41 6.47 18.94
C GLN A 143 -12.47 6.80 20.42
N ASP A 144 -13.10 7.91 20.78
CA ASP A 144 -13.13 8.37 22.17
C ASP A 144 -14.14 7.58 23.02
N GLU A 145 -13.94 7.61 24.33
CA GLU A 145 -14.77 6.84 25.27
C GLU A 145 -16.05 7.60 25.67
N ASN A 146 -16.21 8.85 25.23
CA ASN A 146 -17.30 9.71 25.68
C ASN A 146 -18.46 9.67 24.66
N GLU A 147 -19.70 9.83 25.14
CA GLU A 147 -20.91 9.87 24.29
C GLU A 147 -21.30 11.32 23.92
N ILE A 148 -20.34 12.26 23.98
CA ILE A 148 -20.59 13.68 23.76
C ILE A 148 -20.14 14.05 22.35
N SER A 149 -21.09 14.01 21.42
CA SER A 149 -20.93 14.50 20.06
C SER A 149 -20.28 15.88 20.05
N SER A 150 -19.16 16.00 19.34
CA SER A 150 -18.63 17.31 18.97
C SER A 150 -19.62 18.03 18.04
N ILE A 151 -19.57 19.37 17.96
CA ILE A 151 -20.53 20.20 17.19
C ILE A 151 -20.64 19.77 15.71
N ALA A 152 -19.59 19.17 15.15
CA ALA A 152 -19.52 18.67 13.78
C ALA A 152 -19.39 17.14 13.66
N GLY A 153 -19.39 16.42 14.79
CA GLY A 153 -19.27 14.97 14.82
C GLY A 153 -20.61 14.28 14.81
N VAL A 154 -20.61 12.99 14.48
CA VAL A 154 -21.81 12.16 14.43
C VAL A 154 -21.62 10.92 15.30
N GLU A 155 -22.39 10.81 16.38
CA GLU A 155 -22.45 9.65 17.30
C GLU A 155 -23.15 8.41 16.69
N LYS A 156 -23.44 8.46 15.40
CA LYS A 156 -23.94 7.35 14.62
C LYS A 156 -23.05 7.22 13.40
N SER A 157 -22.50 6.02 13.19
CA SER A 157 -21.86 5.73 11.91
C SER A 157 -22.82 6.01 10.77
N PHE A 158 -22.27 6.26 9.58
CA PHE A 158 -23.03 6.34 8.33
C PHE A 158 -24.03 5.17 8.17
N ASN A 159 -23.69 3.98 8.68
CA ASN A 159 -24.51 2.77 8.62
C ASN A 159 -25.37 2.50 9.87
N GLU A 160 -25.57 3.50 10.75
CA GLU A 160 -26.37 3.42 11.99
C GLU A 160 -25.89 2.38 13.02
N PHE A 161 -24.68 1.83 12.87
CA PHE A 161 -24.04 1.03 13.91
C PHE A 161 -23.61 1.93 15.09
N PRO A 162 -23.69 1.40 16.33
CA PRO A 162 -23.18 2.09 17.50
C PRO A 162 -21.69 2.38 17.33
N VAL A 163 -21.26 3.55 17.81
CA VAL A 163 -19.85 3.93 17.88
C VAL A 163 -19.06 2.90 18.69
N ARG A 164 -17.83 2.63 18.23
CA ARG A 164 -16.98 1.58 18.83
C ARG A 164 -16.38 2.00 20.16
N ASN A 165 -16.11 3.29 20.34
CA ASN A 165 -15.39 3.87 21.47
C ASN A 165 -14.03 3.20 21.68
N GLY A 166 -13.28 3.10 20.59
CA GLY A 166 -11.98 2.46 20.62
C GLY A 166 -11.17 2.66 19.34
N LYS A 167 -9.89 2.32 19.43
CA LYS A 167 -8.95 2.47 18.31
C LYS A 167 -9.42 1.75 17.06
N ILE A 168 -9.26 2.43 15.92
CA ILE A 168 -9.46 1.88 14.58
C ILE A 168 -8.49 0.71 14.39
N SER A 169 -9.03 -0.47 14.12
CA SER A 169 -8.22 -1.69 13.96
C SER A 169 -7.76 -1.93 12.52
N ASP A 170 -8.51 -1.41 11.56
CA ASP A 170 -8.17 -1.43 10.13
C ASP A 170 -8.56 -0.08 9.55
N ILE A 171 -7.71 0.51 8.72
CA ILE A 171 -8.02 1.81 8.12
C ILE A 171 -9.26 1.75 7.22
N THR A 172 -9.61 0.57 6.68
CA THR A 172 -10.83 0.38 5.88
C THR A 172 -12.12 0.48 6.71
N GLU A 173 -12.02 0.44 8.03
CA GLU A 173 -13.14 0.69 8.95
C GLU A 173 -13.75 2.08 8.70
N LEU A 174 -12.95 3.07 8.27
CA LEU A 174 -13.40 4.43 7.97
C LEU A 174 -14.52 4.49 6.93
N GLU A 175 -14.54 3.58 5.94
CA GLU A 175 -15.60 3.51 4.93
C GLU A 175 -16.95 3.07 5.51
N SER A 176 -16.95 2.41 6.68
CA SER A 176 -18.19 2.02 7.36
C SER A 176 -18.73 3.12 8.29
N ILE A 177 -17.88 4.08 8.63
CA ILE A 177 -18.16 5.14 9.61
C ILE A 177 -18.57 6.43 8.89
N ILE A 178 -17.93 6.73 7.76
CA ILE A 178 -18.02 7.99 7.04
C ILE A 178 -18.32 7.71 5.56
N ASP A 179 -19.23 8.47 4.97
CA ASP A 179 -19.41 8.50 3.51
C ASP A 179 -18.26 9.26 2.86
N LEU A 180 -17.21 8.55 2.45
CA LEU A 180 -16.00 9.13 1.88
C LEU A 180 -16.11 9.23 0.36
N THR A 181 -15.78 10.40 -0.18
CA THR A 181 -15.49 10.52 -1.62
C THR A 181 -14.19 9.77 -1.96
N GLU A 182 -14.01 9.39 -3.22
CA GLU A 182 -12.76 8.72 -3.67
C GLU A 182 -11.51 9.55 -3.35
N VAL A 183 -11.58 10.88 -3.44
CA VAL A 183 -10.47 11.78 -3.11
C VAL A 183 -10.16 11.75 -1.61
N GLU A 184 -11.19 11.82 -0.76
CA GLU A 184 -11.03 11.74 0.71
C GLU A 184 -10.44 10.39 1.12
N LYS A 185 -10.91 9.31 0.50
CA LYS A 185 -10.42 7.95 0.71
C LYS A 185 -8.95 7.82 0.32
N GLU A 186 -8.56 8.36 -0.84
CA GLU A 186 -7.17 8.36 -1.28
C GLU A 186 -6.28 9.13 -0.30
N LEU A 187 -6.69 10.33 0.13
CA LEU A 187 -5.94 11.12 1.10
C LEU A 187 -5.77 10.41 2.44
N LEU A 188 -6.82 9.77 2.95
CA LEU A 188 -6.74 9.01 4.20
C LEU A 188 -5.78 7.81 4.07
N TYR A 189 -5.92 7.01 3.01
CA TYR A 189 -5.15 5.77 2.86
C TYR A 189 -3.68 6.00 2.51
N GLN A 190 -3.38 7.09 1.81
CA GLN A 190 -2.00 7.42 1.46
C GLN A 190 -1.25 8.16 2.56
N ASN A 191 -1.95 8.88 3.46
CA ASN A 191 -1.31 9.79 4.42
C ASN A 191 -1.47 9.39 5.89
N PHE A 192 -2.30 8.38 6.21
CA PHE A 192 -2.49 7.89 7.57
C PHE A 192 -2.06 6.43 7.75
N SER A 193 -1.71 6.09 8.99
CA SER A 193 -1.38 4.72 9.39
C SER A 193 -1.87 4.42 10.81
N ILE A 194 -2.39 3.21 11.01
CA ILE A 194 -2.62 2.62 12.35
C ILE A 194 -1.34 2.07 12.98
N PHE A 195 -0.25 1.98 12.21
CA PHE A 195 1.01 1.38 12.61
C PHE A 195 2.10 2.40 12.92
N SER A 196 1.86 3.70 12.81
CA SER A 196 2.87 4.71 13.19
C SER A 196 3.24 4.60 14.69
N ILE A 197 4.52 4.82 15.04
CA ILE A 197 4.97 4.91 16.45
C ILE A 197 5.54 6.29 16.69
N GLY A 198 4.95 6.99 17.68
CA GLY A 198 5.50 8.23 18.22
C GLY A 198 5.65 9.30 17.15
N ASP A 199 6.87 9.80 17.02
CA ASP A 199 7.22 10.99 16.25
C ASP A 199 7.06 10.78 14.73
N LEU A 200 6.65 11.85 14.05
CA LEU A 200 6.50 11.87 12.61
C LEU A 200 7.87 12.05 11.91
N ASN A 201 8.20 11.17 10.98
CA ASN A 201 9.40 11.23 10.17
C ASN A 201 9.21 12.11 8.93
N LEU A 202 9.60 13.38 9.04
CA LEU A 202 9.44 14.35 7.96
C LEU A 202 10.32 14.05 6.73
N MET A 203 11.42 13.30 6.89
CA MET A 203 12.27 12.91 5.75
C MET A 203 11.59 11.85 4.86
N ALA A 204 10.71 11.04 5.45
CA ALA A 204 9.96 9.98 4.79
C ALA A 204 8.49 10.35 4.48
N ALA A 205 8.06 11.55 4.88
CA ALA A 205 6.69 12.00 4.68
C ALA A 205 6.33 12.20 3.20
N SER A 206 5.06 11.96 2.84
CA SER A 206 4.54 12.27 1.52
C SER A 206 4.56 13.79 1.27
N LYS A 207 4.33 14.20 0.02
CA LYS A 207 4.15 15.63 -0.29
C LYS A 207 2.98 16.21 0.51
N ASP A 208 1.89 15.47 0.65
CA ASP A 208 0.66 15.99 1.27
C ASP A 208 0.82 16.11 2.78
N VAL A 209 1.47 15.13 3.42
CA VAL A 209 1.85 15.21 4.85
C VAL A 209 2.77 16.40 5.09
N LEU A 210 3.76 16.64 4.22
CA LEU A 210 4.61 17.83 4.32
C LEU A 210 3.79 19.11 4.12
N GLY A 211 2.94 19.17 3.10
CA GLY A 211 2.09 20.33 2.81
C GLY A 211 1.20 20.70 4.00
N ALA A 212 0.64 19.71 4.68
CA ALA A 212 -0.18 19.89 5.88
C ALA A 212 0.57 20.55 7.07
N ILE A 213 1.89 20.41 7.13
CA ILE A 213 2.72 20.86 8.27
C ILE A 213 3.43 22.17 7.93
N ILE A 214 4.07 22.25 6.77
CA ILE A 214 4.96 23.35 6.38
C ILE A 214 4.44 24.17 5.18
N GLY A 215 3.30 23.80 4.59
CA GLY A 215 2.72 24.44 3.42
C GLY A 215 3.20 23.85 2.08
N GLY A 216 2.36 23.96 1.06
CA GLY A 216 2.55 23.29 -0.23
C GLY A 216 3.83 23.69 -0.99
N GLU A 217 4.24 24.96 -0.92
CA GLU A 217 5.44 25.44 -1.63
C GLU A 217 6.73 24.79 -1.09
N LEU A 218 6.94 24.82 0.23
CA LEU A 218 8.10 24.19 0.85
C LEU A 218 8.06 22.67 0.69
N ALA A 219 6.88 22.07 0.76
CA ALA A 219 6.70 20.64 0.51
C ALA A 219 7.19 20.23 -0.89
N ASN A 220 6.86 21.02 -1.92
CA ASN A 220 7.35 20.77 -3.29
C ASN A 220 8.88 20.82 -3.36
N GLN A 221 9.49 21.88 -2.80
CA GLN A 221 10.95 22.04 -2.81
C GLN A 221 11.66 20.88 -2.10
N ILE A 222 11.11 20.41 -0.97
CA ILE A 222 11.66 19.27 -0.22
C ILE A 222 11.55 17.97 -1.02
N VAL A 223 10.42 17.74 -1.70
CA VAL A 223 10.22 16.57 -2.56
C VAL A 223 11.18 16.58 -3.75
N GLU A 224 11.44 17.75 -4.34
CA GLU A 224 12.44 17.92 -5.42
C GLU A 224 13.87 17.66 -4.96
N LEU A 225 14.25 18.17 -3.78
CA LEU A 225 15.54 17.86 -3.17
C LEU A 225 15.66 16.37 -2.85
N ARG A 226 14.58 15.72 -2.43
CA ARG A 226 14.57 14.28 -2.14
C ARG A 226 14.66 13.44 -3.41
N SER A 227 13.98 13.82 -4.48
CA SER A 227 14.02 13.09 -5.75
C SER A 227 15.41 13.19 -6.40
N SER A 228 16.05 14.35 -6.28
CA SER A 228 17.43 14.61 -6.75
C SER A 228 18.53 14.11 -5.80
N ASN A 229 18.18 13.41 -4.71
CA ASN A 229 19.13 12.94 -3.70
C ASN A 229 20.01 14.08 -3.14
N ASN A 230 19.47 15.29 -2.97
CA ASN A 230 20.17 16.43 -2.35
C ASN A 230 19.58 16.83 -0.99
N LEU A 231 18.49 16.19 -0.56
CA LEU A 231 17.89 16.48 0.74
C LEU A 231 18.76 15.92 1.88
N THR A 232 19.07 16.77 2.85
CA THR A 232 19.80 16.42 4.07
C THR A 232 19.02 16.92 5.28
N VAL A 233 19.27 16.34 6.45
CA VAL A 233 18.66 16.86 7.69
C VAL A 233 19.11 18.30 7.97
N LYS A 234 20.28 18.72 7.47
CA LYS A 234 20.75 20.10 7.63
C LYS A 234 19.92 21.07 6.79
N ASN A 235 19.85 20.89 5.47
CA ASN A 235 19.11 21.82 4.62
C ASN A 235 17.59 21.77 4.86
N PHE A 236 17.02 20.61 5.22
CA PHE A 236 15.62 20.52 5.63
C PHE A 236 15.31 21.49 6.79
N ARG A 237 16.16 21.47 7.84
CA ARG A 237 15.97 22.32 9.02
C ARG A 237 16.18 23.80 8.70
N GLU A 238 17.15 24.11 7.84
CA GLU A 238 17.40 25.49 7.39
C GLU A 238 16.21 26.04 6.58
N MET A 239 15.55 25.21 5.77
CA MET A 239 14.39 25.62 4.97
C MET A 239 13.10 25.72 5.78
N THR A 240 12.87 24.80 6.71
CA THR A 240 11.58 24.68 7.42
C THR A 240 11.58 25.34 8.80
N GLY A 241 12.75 25.57 9.40
CA GLY A 241 12.88 25.99 10.79
C GLY A 241 12.52 24.90 11.82
N ILE A 242 12.06 23.72 11.39
CA ILE A 242 11.69 22.62 12.30
C ILE A 242 12.97 22.01 12.87
N THR A 243 12.99 21.75 14.18
CA THR A 243 14.13 21.12 14.87
C THR A 243 13.76 19.76 15.45
N PHE A 244 14.67 19.12 16.19
CA PHE A 244 14.38 17.88 16.91
C PHE A 244 13.51 18.21 18.13
N GLU A 245 12.20 18.26 17.91
CA GLU A 245 11.20 18.38 18.97
C GLU A 245 10.61 17.01 19.29
N THR A 246 9.80 16.93 20.35
CA THR A 246 9.18 15.68 20.82
C THR A 246 8.24 15.02 19.82
N ASP A 247 7.92 15.69 18.71
CA ASP A 247 6.88 15.26 17.77
C ASP A 247 7.45 14.90 16.38
N TYR A 248 8.73 15.23 16.14
CA TYR A 248 9.37 15.04 14.83
C TYR A 248 10.66 14.26 14.92
N ARG A 249 10.87 13.40 13.92
CA ARG A 249 12.12 12.69 13.69
C ARG A 249 12.61 12.85 12.26
N PHE A 250 13.89 12.57 12.07
CA PHE A 250 14.57 12.70 10.77
C PHE A 250 15.28 11.41 10.34
N THR A 251 14.92 10.29 10.96
CA THR A 251 15.50 8.97 10.71
C THR A 251 14.37 7.96 10.55
N PRO A 252 14.51 6.98 9.63
CA PRO A 252 13.52 5.92 9.45
C PRO A 252 13.16 5.21 10.76
N SER A 253 11.88 4.93 10.95
CA SER A 253 11.42 4.13 12.09
C SER A 253 11.68 2.63 11.89
N SER A 254 11.44 1.85 12.96
CA SER A 254 11.47 0.40 12.89
C SER A 254 10.24 -0.20 12.20
N ARG A 255 9.17 0.57 11.96
CA ARG A 255 7.94 0.07 11.34
C ARG A 255 7.86 0.51 9.88
N LEU A 256 7.94 -0.47 8.99
CA LEU A 256 7.98 -0.26 7.55
C LEU A 256 6.82 -0.99 6.89
N GLY A 257 6.11 -0.27 6.02
CA GLY A 257 5.14 -0.81 5.08
C GLY A 257 5.83 -1.18 3.77
N PHE A 258 5.43 -2.30 3.20
CA PHE A 258 5.92 -2.81 1.93
C PHE A 258 4.74 -3.12 1.03
N GLU A 259 4.84 -2.69 -0.22
CA GLU A 259 3.93 -3.08 -1.28
C GLU A 259 4.77 -3.68 -2.42
N LEU A 260 4.50 -4.94 -2.73
CA LEU A 260 5.20 -5.68 -3.77
C LEU A 260 4.21 -6.03 -4.87
N VAL A 261 4.54 -5.64 -6.09
CA VAL A 261 3.75 -5.97 -7.29
C VAL A 261 4.64 -6.73 -8.24
N THR A 262 4.39 -8.03 -8.39
CA THR A 262 5.17 -8.93 -9.26
C THR A 262 4.37 -9.28 -10.50
N HIS A 263 4.98 -9.11 -11.67
CA HIS A 263 4.35 -9.40 -12.96
C HIS A 263 5.09 -10.54 -13.66
N ILE A 264 4.40 -11.68 -13.85
CA ILE A 264 4.90 -12.81 -14.64
C ILE A 264 3.89 -13.12 -15.74
N ASN A 265 4.27 -12.86 -16.98
CA ASN A 265 3.37 -12.96 -18.14
C ASN A 265 2.06 -12.21 -17.87
N ASP A 266 0.94 -12.93 -17.87
CA ASP A 266 -0.42 -12.40 -17.66
C ASP A 266 -0.84 -12.39 -16.17
N VAL A 267 0.02 -12.87 -15.26
CA VAL A 267 -0.26 -12.94 -13.82
C VAL A 267 0.35 -11.75 -13.09
N LYS A 268 -0.51 -11.01 -12.38
CA LYS A 268 -0.12 -9.99 -11.40
C LYS A 268 -0.33 -10.55 -10.00
N TYR A 269 0.72 -10.53 -9.19
CA TYR A 269 0.67 -10.86 -7.77
C TYR A 269 1.00 -9.62 -6.94
N GLU A 270 0.11 -9.27 -6.02
CA GLU A 270 0.25 -8.12 -5.12
C GLU A 270 0.37 -8.62 -3.68
N ARG A 271 1.26 -7.99 -2.90
CA ARG A 271 1.41 -8.28 -1.48
C ARG A 271 1.66 -7.00 -0.72
N GLU A 272 0.86 -6.77 0.31
CA GLU A 272 1.00 -5.65 1.24
C GLU A 272 1.41 -6.19 2.61
N LEU A 273 2.46 -5.62 3.19
CA LEU A 273 3.03 -6.05 4.46
C LEU A 273 3.33 -4.83 5.32
N VAL A 274 3.11 -4.94 6.62
CA VAL A 274 3.69 -4.01 7.59
C VAL A 274 4.51 -4.80 8.59
N LEU A 275 5.78 -4.43 8.71
CA LEU A 275 6.75 -5.14 9.54
C LEU A 275 7.36 -4.21 10.58
N SER A 276 7.62 -4.76 11.77
CA SER A 276 8.48 -4.14 12.77
C SER A 276 9.84 -4.82 12.77
N LEU A 277 10.88 -4.08 12.40
CA LEU A 277 12.26 -4.54 12.30
C LEU A 277 13.03 -4.24 13.57
N SER A 278 13.84 -5.19 14.02
CA SER A 278 14.71 -5.05 15.19
C SER A 278 16.08 -5.67 14.90
N PRO A 279 16.96 -4.97 14.16
CA PRO A 279 18.24 -5.52 13.71
C PRO A 279 19.13 -6.05 14.84
N TYR A 280 19.08 -5.42 16.02
CA TYR A 280 19.85 -5.79 17.21
C TYR A 280 19.04 -6.55 18.26
N ALA A 281 17.99 -7.28 17.85
CA ALA A 281 17.16 -8.05 18.75
C ALA A 281 18.00 -9.00 19.64
N LYS A 282 17.70 -9.00 20.95
CA LYS A 282 18.35 -9.86 21.95
C LYS A 282 17.28 -10.69 22.66
N LYS A 283 17.61 -11.93 23.03
CA LYS A 283 16.76 -12.85 23.80
C LYS A 283 15.47 -13.27 23.07
N GLN A 284 14.30 -12.78 23.53
CA GLN A 284 12.96 -13.23 23.14
C GLN A 284 12.31 -12.37 22.03
N SER A 285 12.93 -11.27 21.61
CA SER A 285 12.41 -10.49 20.49
C SER A 285 12.86 -11.09 19.16
N LEU A 286 11.92 -11.27 18.24
CA LEU A 286 12.24 -11.63 16.86
C LEU A 286 12.80 -10.41 16.14
N PRO A 287 13.80 -10.57 15.25
CA PRO A 287 14.34 -9.47 14.45
C PRO A 287 13.33 -8.90 13.45
N ILE A 288 12.29 -9.67 13.12
CA ILE A 288 11.19 -9.28 12.23
C ILE A 288 9.88 -9.69 12.91
N ASN A 289 8.97 -8.74 13.11
CA ASN A 289 7.60 -9.02 13.54
C ASN A 289 6.63 -8.56 12.45
N ILE A 290 5.72 -9.43 12.03
CA ILE A 290 4.70 -9.12 11.03
C ILE A 290 3.51 -8.49 11.75
N LEU A 291 3.17 -7.25 11.38
CA LEU A 291 2.01 -6.51 11.89
C LEU A 291 0.81 -6.64 10.96
N LEU A 292 1.05 -6.74 9.65
CA LEU A 292 0.05 -6.96 8.60
C LEU A 292 0.66 -7.79 7.46
N ASP A 293 -0.12 -8.71 6.88
CA ASP A 293 0.22 -9.46 5.66
C ASP A 293 -1.06 -9.74 4.84
N ARG A 294 -1.22 -9.02 3.73
CA ARG A 294 -2.31 -9.18 2.76
C ARG A 294 -1.72 -9.67 1.44
N LYS A 295 -2.31 -10.71 0.84
CA LYS A 295 -1.81 -11.46 -0.32
C LYS A 295 -2.89 -11.69 -1.36
#